data_AF-A0AAD5DA72-F1
#
_entry.id   AF-A0AAD5DA72-F1
#
_cell.length_a   1.000
_cell.length_b   1.000
_cell.length_c   1.000
_cell.angle_alpha   90.00
_cell.angle_beta   90.00
_cell.angle_gamma   90.00
#
_symmetry.space_group_name_H-M   'P 1'
#
loop_
_entity.id
_entity.type
_entity.pdbx_description
1 polymer ?
#
loop_
_entity_poly.entity_id
_entity_poly.type
_entity_poly.pdbx_seq_one_letter_code
_entity_poly.pdbx_strand_id
1 'polypeptide(L)'
;TTTTSYSSSTHVECSLELWHACAGRMTSLPKKGNAVVYVPQGHLELLHGTYDSMSVGGVCLCLPPHVFCRVVDVKLHAEQGSDEVVAQVSLIPDSQVSKQ
;
A
#
# COMPACT_ATOMS: atom_id res chain seq x y z
N THR A 1 -1.94 9.86 39.73
CA THR A 1 -1.20 10.15 38.48
C THR A 1 -1.42 8.98 37.55
N THR A 2 -2.34 9.12 36.61
CA THR A 2 -2.69 8.07 35.65
C THR A 2 -1.83 8.28 34.42
N THR A 3 -0.75 7.51 34.31
CA THR A 3 0.13 7.50 33.14
C THR A 3 -0.42 6.46 32.17
N THR A 4 -1.19 6.91 31.18
CA THR A 4 -1.62 6.08 30.06
C THR A 4 -1.27 6.82 28.78
N SER A 5 -0.02 6.76 28.37
CA SER A 5 0.39 7.14 27.01
C SER A 5 0.57 5.86 26.19
N TYR A 6 -0.56 5.29 25.76
CA TYR A 6 -0.58 4.39 24.61
C TYR A 6 -0.30 5.26 23.39
N SER A 7 0.92 5.18 22.85
CA SER A 7 1.20 5.62 21.49
C SER A 7 0.59 4.60 20.52
N SER A 8 -0.73 4.60 20.40
CA SER A 8 -1.43 3.97 19.30
C SER A 8 -1.46 4.98 18.15
N SER A 9 -0.66 4.76 17.11
CA SER A 9 -0.89 5.39 15.81
C SER A 9 -2.30 4.99 15.36
N THR A 10 -3.24 5.91 15.51
CA THR A 10 -4.66 5.73 15.19
C THR A 10 -4.90 6.28 13.81
N HIS A 11 -4.67 5.45 12.79
CA HIS A 11 -5.13 5.75 11.44
C HIS A 11 -6.66 5.91 11.45
N VAL A 12 -7.13 7.08 11.02
CA VAL A 12 -8.57 7.37 10.90
C VAL A 12 -9.03 7.15 9.47
N GLU A 13 -10.22 6.58 9.27
CA GLU A 13 -10.81 6.50 7.93
C GLU A 13 -11.03 7.91 7.38
N CYS A 14 -10.57 8.14 6.15
CA CYS A 14 -10.54 9.44 5.50
C CYS A 14 -11.46 9.46 4.28
N SER A 15 -12.10 10.62 4.03
CA SER A 15 -12.89 10.82 2.81
C SER A 15 -11.99 10.94 1.57
N LEU A 16 -12.50 10.54 0.41
CA LEU A 16 -11.75 10.57 -0.85
C LEU A 16 -11.27 11.98 -1.22
N GLU A 17 -12.08 13.01 -0.98
CA GLU A 17 -11.71 14.40 -1.30
C GLU A 17 -10.54 14.89 -0.46
N LEU A 18 -10.58 14.60 0.86
CA LEU A 18 -9.55 15.02 1.80
C LEU A 18 -8.25 14.25 1.56
N TRP A 19 -8.36 12.95 1.26
CA TRP A 19 -7.21 12.14 0.83
C TRP A 19 -6.55 12.71 -0.42
N HIS A 20 -7.32 13.08 -1.46
CA HIS A 20 -6.77 13.68 -2.68
C HIS A 20 -6.17 15.07 -2.45
N ALA A 21 -6.77 15.88 -1.56
CA ALA A 21 -6.22 17.19 -1.21
C ALA A 21 -4.82 17.07 -0.59
N CYS A 22 -4.59 16.04 0.24
CA CYS A 22 -3.30 15.79 0.90
C CYS A 22 -2.30 15.02 0.00
N ALA A 23 -2.75 14.02 -0.76
CA ALA A 23 -1.88 13.15 -1.56
C ALA A 23 -1.30 13.84 -2.81
N GLY A 24 -1.87 14.98 -3.22
CA GLY A 24 -1.42 15.77 -4.35
C GLY A 24 -2.14 15.46 -5.68
N ARG A 25 -1.95 16.33 -6.66
CA ARG A 25 -2.74 16.33 -7.91
C ARG A 25 -2.45 15.15 -8.86
N MET A 26 -1.35 14.43 -8.65
CA MET A 26 -0.88 13.37 -9.57
C MET A 26 -1.18 11.95 -9.07
N THR A 27 -1.77 11.80 -7.89
CA THR A 27 -2.10 10.50 -7.31
C THR A 27 -3.44 10.00 -7.84
N SER A 28 -3.41 8.91 -8.61
CA SER A 28 -4.61 8.20 -9.05
C SER A 28 -4.75 6.91 -8.25
N LEU A 29 -5.97 6.63 -7.77
CA LEU A 29 -6.28 5.42 -7.03
C LEU A 29 -6.96 4.40 -7.96
N PRO A 30 -6.59 3.11 -7.88
CA PRO A 30 -7.29 2.10 -8.63
C PRO A 30 -8.70 1.90 -8.06
N LYS A 31 -9.68 1.58 -8.91
CA LYS A 31 -11.06 1.33 -8.46
C LYS A 31 -11.23 -0.14 -8.10
N LYS A 32 -12.12 -0.43 -7.15
CA LYS A 32 -12.57 -1.79 -6.86
C LYS A 32 -13.05 -2.46 -8.16
N GLY A 33 -12.58 -3.68 -8.40
CA GLY A 33 -12.86 -4.46 -9.60
C GLY A 33 -11.85 -4.28 -10.74
N ASN A 34 -11.00 -3.24 -10.71
CA ASN A 34 -9.99 -3.03 -11.74
C ASN A 34 -8.93 -4.14 -11.73
N ALA A 35 -8.44 -4.47 -12.93
CA ALA A 35 -7.23 -5.26 -13.11
C ALA A 35 -6.00 -4.36 -12.92
N VAL A 36 -5.03 -4.83 -12.14
CA VAL A 36 -3.77 -4.11 -11.85
C VAL A 36 -2.60 -5.09 -11.88
N VAL A 37 -1.39 -4.54 -12.06
CA VAL A 37 -0.14 -5.29 -11.95
C VAL A 37 0.54 -4.89 -10.64
N TYR A 38 0.68 -5.84 -9.72
CA TYR A 38 1.45 -5.65 -8.49
C TYR A 38 2.92 -6.00 -8.74
N VAL A 39 3.83 -5.12 -8.36
CA VAL A 39 5.29 -5.30 -8.51
C VAL A 39 5.90 -5.41 -7.11
N PRO A 40 6.16 -6.63 -6.61
CA PRO A 40 6.65 -6.85 -5.25
C PRO A 40 7.99 -6.16 -4.98
N GLN A 41 8.87 -6.09 -5.98
CA GLN A 41 10.18 -5.45 -5.85
C GLN A 41 10.08 -3.96 -5.49
N GLY A 42 9.21 -3.21 -6.17
CA GLY A 42 9.03 -1.78 -5.87
C GLY A 42 8.45 -1.54 -4.46
N HIS A 43 7.62 -2.47 -3.96
CA HIS A 43 7.12 -2.40 -2.60
C HIS A 43 8.23 -2.61 -1.56
N LEU A 44 9.14 -3.56 -1.82
CA LEU A 44 10.31 -3.83 -0.99
C LEU A 44 11.32 -2.68 -0.98
N GLU A 45 11.49 -1.98 -2.09
CA GLU A 45 12.36 -0.80 -2.20
C GLU A 45 11.86 0.34 -1.31
N LEU A 46 10.54 0.55 -1.24
CA LEU A 46 9.92 1.56 -0.39
C LEU A 46 10.07 1.25 1.10
N LEU A 47 9.96 -0.02 1.50
CA LEU A 47 9.99 -0.42 2.92
C LEU A 47 11.40 -0.45 3.53
N HIS A 48 12.41 -0.88 2.78
CA HIS A 48 13.74 -1.17 3.37
C HIS A 48 14.90 -0.39 2.76
N GLY A 49 14.68 0.43 1.72
CA GLY A 49 15.75 1.14 1.04
C GLY A 49 16.67 0.17 0.27
N THR A 50 16.32 -0.07 -1.00
CA THR A 50 17.09 -0.61 -2.14
C THR A 50 18.13 -1.74 -2.00
N TYR A 51 18.92 -1.89 -0.93
CA TYR A 51 20.10 -2.77 -0.92
C TYR A 51 19.99 -4.02 -0.03
N ASP A 52 19.25 -4.00 1.09
CA ASP A 52 19.15 -5.14 2.01
C ASP A 52 17.80 -5.92 1.88
N SER A 53 16.88 -5.40 1.07
CA SER A 53 15.49 -5.88 0.98
C SER A 53 15.31 -7.22 0.24
N MET A 54 16.24 -7.57 -0.66
CA MET A 54 16.18 -8.80 -1.45
C MET A 54 16.88 -10.00 -0.76
N SER A 55 17.51 -9.78 0.39
CA SER A 55 18.23 -10.77 1.18
C SER A 55 17.77 -10.70 2.64
N VAL A 56 16.84 -11.56 3.03
CA VAL A 56 16.47 -11.70 4.45
C VAL A 56 17.31 -12.83 5.03
N GLY A 57 18.35 -12.52 5.82
CA GLY A 57 19.19 -13.54 6.46
C GLY A 57 20.03 -14.39 5.50
N GLY A 58 20.44 -13.82 4.34
CA GLY A 58 21.32 -14.48 3.37
C GLY A 58 20.61 -15.37 2.34
N VAL A 59 19.28 -15.47 2.37
CA VAL A 59 18.48 -16.08 1.29
C VAL A 59 17.92 -15.00 0.37
N CYS A 60 18.22 -15.14 -0.93
CA CYS A 60 17.62 -14.31 -1.97
C CYS A 60 16.14 -14.66 -2.10
N LEU A 61 15.26 -13.68 -1.87
CA LEU A 61 13.83 -13.87 -2.08
C LEU A 61 13.55 -13.92 -3.59
N CYS A 62 13.30 -15.13 -4.12
CA CYS A 62 12.83 -15.29 -5.51
C CYS A 62 11.37 -14.83 -5.64
N LEU A 63 11.15 -13.51 -5.61
CA LEU A 63 9.84 -12.93 -5.84
C LEU A 63 9.52 -12.91 -7.35
N PRO A 64 8.26 -13.15 -7.74
CA PRO A 64 7.85 -12.92 -9.11
C PRO A 64 8.04 -11.44 -9.46
N PRO A 65 8.49 -11.10 -10.69
CA PRO A 65 8.71 -9.71 -11.09
C PRO A 65 7.41 -8.90 -11.09
N HIS A 66 6.29 -9.56 -11.36
CA HIS A 66 4.96 -8.97 -11.28
C HIS A 66 3.90 -10.04 -11.00
N VAL A 67 2.78 -9.61 -10.44
CA VAL A 67 1.58 -10.42 -10.21
C VAL A 67 0.37 -9.68 -10.76
N PHE A 68 -0.38 -10.32 -11.64
CA PHE A 68 -1.66 -9.79 -12.09
C PHE A 68 -2.70 -9.97 -11.00
N CYS A 69 -3.36 -8.88 -10.63
CA CYS A 69 -4.30 -8.85 -9.53
C CYS A 69 -5.58 -8.13 -9.92
N ARG A 70 -6.63 -8.38 -9.14
CA ARG A 70 -7.86 -7.60 -9.11
C ARG A 70 -8.00 -6.87 -7.79
N VAL A 71 -8.42 -5.62 -7.84
CA VAL A 71 -8.67 -4.82 -6.64
C VAL A 71 -9.98 -5.25 -5.99
N VAL A 72 -9.92 -5.69 -4.73
CA VAL A 72 -11.11 -6.09 -3.97
C VAL A 72 -11.61 -4.99 -3.03
N ASP A 73 -10.70 -4.12 -2.57
CA ASP A 73 -11.04 -3.02 -1.69
C ASP A 73 -9.97 -1.92 -1.73
N VAL A 74 -10.39 -0.68 -1.47
CA VAL A 74 -9.50 0.47 -1.28
C VAL A 74 -9.99 1.25 -0.07
N LYS A 75 -9.15 1.30 0.96
CA LYS A 75 -9.41 2.08 2.18
C LYS A 75 -8.45 3.25 2.26
N LEU A 76 -8.97 4.39 2.69
CA LEU A 76 -8.22 5.63 2.78
C LEU A 76 -8.04 5.98 4.24
N HIS A 77 -6.80 6.24 4.61
CA HIS A 77 -6.39 6.53 5.95
C HIS A 77 -5.68 7.88 5.99
N ALA A 78 -5.86 8.61 7.08
CA ALA A 78 -5.02 9.73 7.45
C ALA A 78 -4.38 9.41 8.81
N GLU A 79 -3.10 9.76 8.96
CA GLU A 79 -2.43 9.64 10.25
C GLU A 79 -2.90 10.75 11.18
N GLN A 80 -3.22 10.40 12.43
CA GLN A 80 -3.66 11.39 13.39
C GLN A 80 -2.47 12.24 13.86
N GLY A 81 -2.51 13.54 13.57
CA GLY A 81 -1.48 14.48 14.01
C GLY A 81 -0.37 14.74 12.98
N SER A 82 -0.47 14.19 11.78
CA SER A 82 0.33 14.59 10.62
C SER A 82 -0.56 14.79 9.39
N ASP A 83 -0.02 15.43 8.35
CA ASP A 83 -0.71 15.58 7.04
C ASP A 83 -0.49 14.34 6.13
N GLU A 84 -0.03 13.22 6.70
CA GLU A 84 0.23 12.01 5.96
C GLU A 84 -1.05 11.22 5.69
N VAL A 85 -1.24 10.85 4.43
CA VAL A 85 -2.37 10.06 3.97
C VAL A 85 -1.90 8.79 3.29
N VAL A 86 -2.60 7.69 3.55
CA VAL A 86 -2.25 6.36 3.05
C VAL A 86 -3.47 5.74 2.38
N ALA A 87 -3.25 5.08 1.25
CA ALA A 87 -4.27 4.25 0.61
C ALA A 87 -3.90 2.77 0.77
N GLN A 88 -4.72 2.04 1.52
CA GLN A 88 -4.61 0.60 1.64
C GLN A 88 -5.40 -0.04 0.50
N VAL A 89 -4.69 -0.67 -0.44
CA VAL A 89 -5.29 -1.39 -1.56
C VAL A 89 -5.23 -2.88 -1.31
N SER A 90 -6.38 -3.54 -1.25
CA SER A 90 -6.48 -4.98 -1.09
C SER A 90 -6.58 -5.64 -2.47
N LEU A 91 -5.72 -6.63 -2.72
CA LEU A 91 -5.56 -7.29 -4.01
C LEU A 91 -5.77 -8.80 -3.87
N ILE A 92 -6.40 -9.40 -4.89
CA ILE A 92 -6.40 -10.86 -5.09
C ILE A 92 -5.69 -11.19 -6.41
N PRO A 93 -4.83 -12.22 -6.48
CA PRO A 93 -4.27 -12.67 -7.74
C PRO A 93 -5.36 -13.06 -8.74
N ASP A 94 -5.24 -12.64 -9.99
CA ASP A 94 -6.20 -12.93 -11.05
C ASP A 94 -5.48 -13.51 -12.29
N SER A 95 -5.55 -14.84 -12.43
CA SER A 95 -4.91 -15.60 -13.51
C SER A 95 -5.61 -15.44 -14.87
N GLN A 96 -6.76 -14.76 -14.93
CA GLN A 96 -7.45 -14.49 -16.20
C GLN A 96 -6.93 -13.20 -16.85
N VAL A 97 -6.45 -12.25 -16.05
CA VAL A 97 -5.87 -10.99 -16.55
C VAL A 97 -4.60 -11.25 -17.37
N SER A 98 -3.83 -12.30 -17.07
CA SER A 98 -2.64 -12.66 -17.84
C SER A 98 -2.94 -13.29 -19.21
N LYS A 99 -4.21 -13.56 -19.54
CA LYS A 99 -4.64 -14.21 -20.79
C LYS A 99 -5.29 -13.25 -21.78
N GLN A 100 -5.35 -11.97 -21.46
CA GLN A 100 -5.97 -10.93 -22.27
C GLN A 100 -4.91 -10.03 -22.90
#